data_AF-A0A090R044-F1
#
_entry.id   AF-A0A090R044-F1
#
_cell.length_a   1.000
_cell.length_b   1.000
_cell.length_c   1.000
_cell.angle_alpha   90.00
_cell.angle_beta   90.00
_cell.angle_gamma   90.00
#
_symmetry.space_group_name_H-M   'P 1'
#
loop_
_entity.id
_entity.type
_entity.pdbx_description
1 polymer ?
#
loop_
_entity_poly.entity_id
_entity_poly.type
_entity_poly.pdbx_seq_one_letter_code
_entity_poly.pdbx_strand_id
1 'polypeptide(L)'
;MAVENSNFEPILYSFPIQAIKKDSINNNVVIDVTDFFSKDVPSIGFPKRSRTRYKATRLDEKRSYIDTLRSYPLNIESRHVKTYLASSPPSNSSTGSISLEMSNSMILLPKEPMKRRYFDQRVGWFARGQQDYGLDAQETKTVRYLDRWRLEVKDEDIAKFKAGELVEPKKQIVYYIDPATPQQWRKYIKQGIEDWQVAFEAAGFKNAIIAADAPTKEEDPDWSPEDVRYSVVRYLASPIPNANGPHVSDPRSGEILESDINWYHNVMTLLRNWFFVQTAAINPDAQSTEFDEAVMGRLIRFVSSHEVGHTLGLPHNMGSSIAYNVEDLRDPEFTKKFGTAPSIMDYARFNYIAQPGDGDVA
;
A
#
# COMPACT_ATOMS: atom_id res chain seq x y z
N MET A 1 12.69 0.02 -32.27
CA MET A 1 12.98 1.04 -33.30
C MET A 1 11.80 1.99 -33.56
N ALA A 2 10.68 1.62 -34.22
CA ALA A 2 9.62 2.61 -34.49
C ALA A 2 8.99 3.23 -33.23
N VAL A 3 8.71 2.40 -32.21
CA VAL A 3 8.21 2.87 -30.91
C VAL A 3 9.20 3.85 -30.27
N GLU A 4 10.48 3.51 -30.18
CA GLU A 4 11.52 4.39 -29.61
C GLU A 4 11.71 5.67 -30.43
N ASN A 5 11.69 5.58 -31.76
CA ASN A 5 11.87 6.74 -32.64
C ASN A 5 10.69 7.72 -32.56
N SER A 6 9.47 7.23 -32.30
CA SER A 6 8.26 8.05 -32.23
C SER A 6 7.91 8.51 -30.80
N ASN A 7 8.50 7.91 -29.77
CA ASN A 7 8.22 8.26 -28.37
C ASN A 7 9.49 8.81 -27.71
N PHE A 8 9.60 10.14 -27.68
CA PHE A 8 10.64 10.82 -26.91
C PHE A 8 10.23 10.89 -25.43
N GLU A 9 11.04 10.31 -24.55
CA GLU A 9 10.79 10.36 -23.11
C GLU A 9 10.91 11.81 -22.60
N PRO A 10 9.95 12.30 -21.81
CA PRO A 10 10.01 13.67 -21.30
C PRO A 10 11.20 13.84 -20.36
N ILE A 11 12.05 14.82 -20.64
CA ILE A 11 13.13 15.21 -19.75
C ILE A 11 12.51 15.89 -18.53
N LEU A 12 12.59 15.25 -17.37
CA LEU A 12 12.14 15.83 -16.10
C LEU A 12 13.10 16.90 -15.59
N TYR A 13 14.40 16.65 -15.71
CA TYR A 13 15.47 17.54 -15.29
C TYR A 13 16.80 17.13 -15.93
N SER A 14 17.75 18.06 -16.06
CA SER A 14 19.09 17.80 -16.56
C SER A 14 20.13 18.30 -15.55
N PHE A 15 21.11 17.47 -15.23
CA PHE A 15 22.12 17.79 -14.23
C PHE A 15 23.48 18.08 -14.87
N PRO A 16 24.14 19.21 -14.56
CA PRO A 16 25.52 19.42 -14.95
C PRO A 16 26.43 18.42 -14.22
N ILE A 17 27.39 17.85 -14.97
CA ILE A 17 28.44 17.04 -14.39
C ILE A 17 29.45 17.95 -13.70
N GLN A 18 29.57 17.84 -12.38
CA GLN A 18 30.48 18.64 -11.57
C GLN A 18 31.89 18.03 -11.53
N ALA A 19 31.99 16.71 -11.54
CA ALA A 19 33.26 16.01 -11.58
C ALA A 19 33.10 14.61 -12.18
N ILE A 20 34.18 14.12 -12.80
CA ILE A 20 34.28 12.73 -13.27
C ILE A 20 35.56 12.16 -12.66
N LYS A 21 35.44 11.12 -11.84
CA LYS A 21 36.60 10.35 -11.41
C LYS A 21 36.95 9.36 -12.52
N LYS A 22 38.12 9.55 -13.12
CA LYS A 22 38.71 8.56 -14.02
C LYS A 22 39.42 7.51 -13.17
N ASP A 23 38.77 6.39 -12.88
CA ASP A 23 39.47 5.18 -12.46
C ASP A 23 39.34 4.10 -13.54
N SER A 24 40.26 3.14 -13.55
CA SER A 24 40.37 2.13 -14.62
C SER A 24 39.25 1.08 -14.60
N ILE A 25 38.29 1.16 -13.67
CA ILE A 25 37.29 0.13 -13.41
C ILE A 25 35.85 0.71 -13.42
N ASN A 26 35.66 1.95 -12.97
CA ASN A 26 34.36 2.62 -12.85
C ASN A 26 34.43 4.11 -13.23
N ASN A 27 33.47 4.55 -14.06
CA ASN A 27 33.24 5.97 -14.34
C ASN A 27 32.32 6.55 -13.26
N ASN A 28 32.88 7.05 -12.17
CA ASN A 28 32.08 7.75 -11.14
C ASN A 28 31.86 9.21 -11.56
N VAL A 29 30.61 9.65 -11.52
CA VAL A 29 30.19 11.01 -11.90
C VAL A 29 29.55 11.68 -10.69
N VAL A 30 29.92 12.93 -10.44
CA VAL A 30 29.30 13.79 -9.42
C VAL A 30 28.37 14.77 -10.12
N ILE A 31 27.13 14.83 -9.67
CA ILE A 31 26.12 15.80 -10.11
C ILE A 31 25.62 16.61 -8.92
N ASP A 32 25.25 17.86 -9.17
CA ASP A 32 24.55 18.70 -8.19
C ASP A 32 23.04 18.59 -8.42
N VAL A 33 22.31 18.11 -7.41
CA VAL A 33 20.87 17.88 -7.44
C VAL A 33 20.07 18.93 -6.67
N THR A 34 20.73 19.97 -6.13
CA THR A 34 20.13 20.96 -5.23
C THR A 34 18.91 21.63 -5.86
N ASP A 35 19.02 22.09 -7.10
CA ASP A 35 17.92 22.78 -7.78
C ASP A 35 16.78 21.83 -8.17
N PHE A 36 17.04 20.54 -8.40
CA PHE A 36 15.97 19.57 -8.68
C PHE A 36 15.01 19.46 -7.49
N PHE A 37 15.54 19.43 -6.26
CA PHE A 37 14.72 19.32 -5.06
C PHE A 37 14.23 20.68 -4.54
N SER A 38 15.04 21.74 -4.61
CA SER A 38 14.69 23.06 -4.05
C SER A 38 13.78 23.91 -4.96
N LYS A 39 13.79 23.69 -6.29
CA LYS A 39 12.94 24.41 -7.24
C LYS A 39 11.59 23.74 -7.43
N ASP A 40 10.70 24.45 -8.14
CA ASP A 40 9.36 23.94 -8.47
C ASP A 40 9.40 23.03 -9.69
N VAL A 41 9.84 21.78 -9.50
CA VAL A 41 9.77 20.72 -10.51
C VAL A 41 8.40 20.03 -10.41
N PRO A 42 7.49 20.19 -11.40
CA PRO A 42 6.10 19.75 -11.23
C PRO A 42 5.89 18.25 -11.03
N SER A 43 6.77 17.40 -11.54
CA SER A 43 6.67 15.94 -11.45
C SER A 43 6.91 15.41 -10.04
N ILE A 44 7.64 16.15 -9.21
CA ILE A 44 7.98 15.79 -7.82
C ILE A 44 7.47 16.83 -6.80
N GLY A 45 6.82 17.89 -7.28
CA GLY A 45 6.24 18.96 -6.47
C GLY A 45 4.75 18.79 -6.20
N PHE A 46 4.09 19.87 -5.77
CA PHE A 46 2.69 19.82 -5.37
C PHE A 46 1.76 19.38 -6.54
N PRO A 47 0.93 18.33 -6.38
CA PRO A 47 0.16 17.79 -7.50
C PRO A 47 -0.77 18.80 -8.17
N LYS A 48 -0.84 18.77 -9.51
CA LYS A 48 -1.64 19.71 -10.33
C LYS A 48 -3.08 19.85 -9.84
N ARG A 49 -3.76 18.75 -9.52
CA ARG A 49 -5.14 18.76 -9.01
C ARG A 49 -5.28 19.56 -7.71
N SER A 50 -4.31 19.43 -6.80
CA SER A 50 -4.28 20.18 -5.55
C SER A 50 -3.91 21.64 -5.78
N ARG A 51 -2.96 21.94 -6.70
CA ARG A 51 -2.65 23.31 -7.12
C ARG A 51 -3.88 24.03 -7.64
N THR A 52 -4.64 23.40 -8.55
CA THR A 52 -5.89 23.98 -9.07
C THR A 52 -6.92 24.21 -7.97
N ARG A 53 -7.13 23.22 -7.10
CA ARG A 53 -8.11 23.29 -6.01
C ARG A 53 -7.86 24.46 -5.06
N TYR A 54 -6.61 24.67 -4.68
CA TYR A 54 -6.23 25.71 -3.72
C TYR A 54 -5.73 27.00 -4.36
N LYS A 55 -5.83 27.11 -5.69
CA LYS A 55 -5.33 28.24 -6.48
C LYS A 55 -3.85 28.55 -6.13
N ALA A 56 -3.06 27.50 -5.96
CA ALA A 56 -1.64 27.60 -5.72
C ALA A 56 -0.92 28.01 -7.00
N THR A 57 -0.08 29.04 -6.92
CA THR A 57 0.62 29.65 -8.05
C THR A 57 2.08 29.21 -8.07
N ARG A 58 3.03 30.07 -7.70
CA ARG A 58 4.46 29.77 -7.69
C ARG A 58 4.94 29.29 -6.32
N LEU A 59 6.04 28.54 -6.34
CA LEU A 59 6.82 28.23 -5.14
C LEU A 59 7.47 29.50 -4.58
N ASP A 60 7.45 29.64 -3.27
CA ASP A 60 8.23 30.60 -2.50
C ASP A 60 9.52 29.94 -2.05
N GLU A 61 10.57 30.09 -2.85
CA GLU A 61 11.88 29.46 -2.64
C GLU A 61 12.51 29.87 -1.29
N LYS A 62 12.25 31.08 -0.79
CA LYS A 62 12.82 31.56 0.49
C LYS A 62 12.20 30.88 1.71
N ARG A 63 10.99 30.33 1.56
CA ARG A 63 10.27 29.57 2.60
C ARG A 63 10.19 28.08 2.24
N SER A 64 11.11 27.62 1.39
CA SER A 64 11.23 26.22 0.99
C SER A 64 12.67 25.76 1.21
N TYR A 65 12.85 24.53 1.66
CA TYR A 65 14.17 23.99 1.94
C TYR A 65 14.15 22.46 1.87
N ILE A 66 15.32 21.89 1.59
CA ILE A 66 15.55 20.45 1.71
C ILE A 66 15.76 20.18 3.20
N ASP A 67 14.95 19.30 3.76
CA ASP A 67 15.04 18.90 5.18
C ASP A 67 16.07 17.78 5.32
N THR A 68 15.86 16.68 4.61
CA THR A 68 16.72 15.50 4.68
C THR A 68 16.84 14.81 3.33
N LEU A 69 18.02 14.22 3.08
CA LEU A 69 18.30 13.31 1.98
C LEU A 69 18.90 12.04 2.58
N ARG A 70 18.28 10.89 2.30
CA ARG A 70 18.73 9.58 2.78
C ARG A 70 18.96 8.67 1.59
N SER A 71 20.06 7.93 1.65
CA SER A 71 20.41 6.94 0.64
C SER A 71 20.30 5.57 1.25
N TYR A 72 19.43 4.74 0.68
CA TYR A 72 19.28 3.34 1.00
C TYR A 72 19.81 2.49 -0.15
N PRO A 73 20.01 1.17 0.02
CA PRO A 73 20.54 0.32 -1.03
C PRO A 73 19.74 0.31 -2.33
N LEU A 74 18.40 0.49 -2.25
CA LEU A 74 17.50 0.41 -3.40
C LEU A 74 16.68 1.68 -3.66
N ASN A 75 16.80 2.72 -2.82
CA ASN A 75 16.14 3.99 -3.07
C ASN A 75 16.90 5.18 -2.47
N ILE A 76 16.67 6.35 -3.04
CA ILE A 76 17.02 7.63 -2.44
C ILE A 76 15.73 8.29 -1.98
N GLU A 77 15.66 8.63 -0.69
CA GLU A 77 14.54 9.37 -0.12
C GLU A 77 14.93 10.82 0.08
N SER A 78 14.08 11.72 -0.40
CA SER A 78 14.24 13.16 -0.22
C SER A 78 13.03 13.72 0.48
N ARG A 79 13.28 14.50 1.54
CA ARG A 79 12.25 15.20 2.29
C ARG A 79 12.51 16.69 2.21
N HIS A 80 11.46 17.44 1.93
CA HIS A 80 11.57 18.88 1.76
C HIS A 80 10.29 19.57 2.21
N VAL A 81 10.47 20.80 2.70
CA VAL A 81 9.38 21.72 2.93
C VAL A 81 9.23 22.60 1.70
N LYS A 82 8.05 22.58 1.06
CA LYS A 82 7.72 23.45 -0.06
C LYS A 82 6.57 24.36 0.30
N THR A 83 6.79 25.67 0.14
CA THR A 83 5.78 26.70 0.36
C THR A 83 5.30 27.27 -0.96
N TYR A 84 4.01 27.18 -1.24
CA TYR A 84 3.38 27.70 -2.45
C TYR A 84 2.49 28.90 -2.12
N LEU A 85 2.58 29.97 -2.90
CA LEU A 85 1.63 31.09 -2.78
C LEU A 85 0.26 30.64 -3.25
N ALA A 86 -0.79 30.88 -2.47
CA ALA A 86 -2.13 30.39 -2.73
C ALA A 86 -3.21 31.37 -2.28
N SER A 87 -4.19 31.64 -3.14
CA SER A 87 -5.31 32.51 -2.80
C SER A 87 -6.48 31.79 -2.13
N SER A 88 -6.45 30.46 -2.09
CA SER A 88 -7.48 29.64 -1.43
C SER A 88 -6.84 28.47 -0.65
N PRO A 89 -5.92 28.72 0.30
CA PRO A 89 -5.27 27.67 1.07
C PRO A 89 -6.29 26.90 1.94
N PRO A 90 -6.07 25.60 2.21
CA PRO A 90 -6.99 24.76 2.97
C PRO A 90 -7.08 25.12 4.46
N SER A 91 -6.07 25.81 4.99
CA SER A 91 -5.95 26.22 6.38
C SER A 91 -5.09 27.48 6.47
N ASN A 92 -5.08 28.16 7.62
CA ASN A 92 -4.23 29.32 7.89
C ASN A 92 -4.30 30.39 6.78
N SER A 93 -5.52 30.73 6.36
CA SER A 93 -5.78 31.56 5.17
C SER A 93 -5.15 32.95 5.22
N SER A 94 -4.92 33.49 6.41
CA SER A 94 -4.20 34.75 6.63
C SER A 94 -2.77 34.76 6.07
N THR A 95 -2.16 33.58 5.88
CA THR A 95 -0.79 33.48 5.35
C THR A 95 -0.71 33.65 3.83
N GLY A 96 -1.83 33.50 3.10
CA GLY A 96 -1.85 33.53 1.63
C GLY A 96 -0.94 32.47 0.97
N SER A 97 -0.66 31.36 1.66
CA SER A 97 0.25 30.32 1.19
C SER A 97 -0.09 28.95 1.75
N ILE A 98 0.52 27.91 1.19
CA ILE A 98 0.44 26.52 1.65
C ILE A 98 1.86 26.02 1.84
N SER A 99 2.22 25.62 3.05
CA SER A 99 3.49 24.95 3.34
C SER A 99 3.22 23.47 3.56
N LEU A 100 3.98 22.63 2.87
CA LEU A 100 3.83 21.17 2.89
C LEU A 100 5.20 20.55 3.14
N GLU A 101 5.25 19.58 4.06
CA GLU A 101 6.34 18.61 4.08
C GLU A 101 6.01 17.53 3.07
N MET A 102 6.96 17.25 2.18
CA MET A 102 6.80 16.32 1.07
C MET A 102 7.99 15.36 1.05
N SER A 103 7.68 14.09 0.84
CA SER A 103 8.66 13.03 0.66
C SER A 103 8.61 12.55 -0.80
N ASN A 104 9.77 12.36 -1.43
CA ASN A 104 9.89 11.72 -2.73
C ASN A 104 10.94 10.62 -2.67
N SER A 105 10.55 9.44 -3.16
CA SER A 105 11.42 8.29 -3.32
C SER A 105 11.82 8.09 -4.78
N MET A 106 13.11 7.93 -5.02
CA MET A 106 13.64 7.44 -6.29
C MET A 106 14.07 5.99 -6.11
N ILE A 107 13.27 5.06 -6.62
CA ILE A 107 13.43 3.62 -6.43
C ILE A 107 14.19 3.01 -7.60
N LEU A 108 15.20 2.20 -7.29
CA LEU A 108 15.91 1.38 -8.26
C LEU A 108 15.06 0.17 -8.63
N LEU A 109 14.62 0.11 -9.90
CA LEU A 109 13.82 -1.01 -10.40
C LEU A 109 14.66 -2.29 -10.54
N PRO A 110 14.05 -3.49 -10.42
CA PRO A 110 14.74 -4.75 -10.64
C PRO A 110 15.43 -4.81 -12.00
N LYS A 111 16.65 -5.35 -12.06
CA LYS A 111 17.38 -5.51 -13.33
C LYS A 111 16.60 -6.39 -14.31
N GLU A 112 16.13 -7.54 -13.82
CA GLU A 112 15.31 -8.50 -14.55
C GLU A 112 13.84 -8.36 -14.12
N PRO A 113 12.96 -7.84 -15.00
CA PRO A 113 11.54 -7.70 -14.68
C PRO A 113 10.89 -9.06 -14.39
N MET A 114 9.99 -9.11 -13.39
CA MET A 114 9.20 -10.31 -13.13
C MET A 114 8.41 -10.72 -14.38
N LYS A 115 8.22 -12.04 -14.57
CA LYS A 115 7.32 -12.55 -15.61
C LYS A 115 5.92 -11.94 -15.45
N ARG A 116 5.52 -11.21 -16.50
CA ARG A 116 4.22 -10.55 -16.61
C ARG A 116 3.09 -11.57 -16.53
N ARG A 117 1.98 -11.18 -15.89
CA ARG A 117 0.71 -11.92 -15.93
C ARG A 117 -0.36 -10.98 -16.47
N TYR A 118 -0.99 -11.36 -17.58
CA TYR A 118 -2.05 -10.56 -18.18
C TYR A 118 -3.24 -10.43 -17.23
N PHE A 119 -3.82 -9.25 -17.22
CA PHE A 119 -5.05 -8.98 -16.50
C PHE A 119 -6.22 -9.69 -17.15
N ASP A 120 -7.02 -10.34 -16.32
CA ASP A 120 -8.29 -10.96 -16.70
C ASP A 120 -9.38 -10.35 -15.82
N GLN A 121 -10.42 -9.80 -16.46
CA GLN A 121 -11.52 -9.12 -15.78
C GLN A 121 -12.30 -10.06 -14.85
N ARG A 122 -12.22 -11.38 -15.05
CA ARG A 122 -12.92 -12.39 -14.23
C ARG A 122 -12.25 -12.65 -12.89
N VAL A 123 -10.99 -12.25 -12.70
CA VAL A 123 -10.16 -12.63 -11.54
C VAL A 123 -9.81 -11.42 -10.65
N GLY A 124 -10.54 -10.30 -10.76
CA GLY A 124 -10.51 -9.16 -9.83
C GLY A 124 -9.14 -8.80 -9.24
N TRP A 125 -8.33 -8.02 -9.96
CA TRP A 125 -6.96 -7.69 -9.54
C TRP A 125 -6.59 -6.26 -9.98
N PHE A 126 -5.78 -5.56 -9.20
CA PHE A 126 -5.21 -4.28 -9.61
C PHE A 126 -4.30 -4.50 -10.82
N ALA A 127 -4.37 -3.63 -11.81
CA ALA A 127 -3.59 -3.83 -13.01
C ALA A 127 -3.21 -2.52 -13.65
N ARG A 128 -1.97 -2.50 -14.15
CA ARG A 128 -1.38 -1.38 -14.85
C ARG A 128 -1.34 -1.63 -16.35
N GLY A 129 -1.63 -0.58 -17.12
CA GLY A 129 -1.72 -0.63 -18.57
C GLY A 129 -0.49 -0.03 -19.26
N GLN A 130 -0.13 -0.58 -20.41
CA GLN A 130 0.76 0.04 -21.39
C GLN A 130 0.22 -0.17 -22.80
N GLN A 131 0.62 0.68 -23.74
CA GLN A 131 0.29 0.48 -25.14
C GLN A 131 1.25 -0.56 -25.74
N ASP A 132 0.69 -1.62 -26.33
CA ASP A 132 1.44 -2.65 -27.05
C ASP A 132 1.35 -2.41 -28.56
N TYR A 133 2.52 -2.24 -29.17
CA TYR A 133 2.72 -2.04 -30.61
C TYR A 133 3.27 -3.30 -31.30
N GLY A 134 3.58 -4.36 -30.55
CA GLY A 134 4.17 -5.60 -31.07
C GLY A 134 3.17 -6.71 -31.37
N LEU A 135 1.88 -6.44 -31.18
CA LEU A 135 0.81 -7.40 -31.46
C LEU A 135 0.60 -7.53 -32.98
N ASP A 136 0.30 -8.75 -33.43
CA ASP A 136 -0.20 -9.02 -34.79
C ASP A 136 -1.66 -8.57 -34.90
N ALA A 137 -1.86 -7.25 -34.86
CA ALA A 137 -3.14 -6.57 -34.94
C ALA A 137 -2.98 -5.30 -35.78
N GLN A 138 -4.04 -4.91 -36.50
CA GLN A 138 -4.06 -3.67 -37.28
C GLN A 138 -4.27 -2.41 -36.42
N GLU A 139 -4.04 -2.52 -35.12
CA GLU A 139 -4.18 -1.45 -34.14
C GLU A 139 -3.26 -1.71 -32.93
N THR A 140 -2.95 -0.65 -32.19
CA THR A 140 -2.34 -0.81 -30.86
C THR A 140 -3.41 -1.22 -29.86
N LYS A 141 -3.03 -2.03 -28.88
CA LYS A 141 -3.94 -2.40 -27.78
C LYS A 141 -3.33 -2.00 -26.45
N THR A 142 -4.17 -1.54 -25.54
CA THR A 142 -3.79 -1.41 -24.13
C THR A 142 -3.68 -2.80 -23.53
N VAL A 143 -2.46 -3.26 -23.27
CA VAL A 143 -2.22 -4.48 -22.50
C VAL A 143 -2.12 -4.13 -21.02
N ARG A 144 -2.78 -4.90 -20.18
CA ARG A 144 -2.79 -4.72 -18.73
C ARG A 144 -2.14 -5.91 -18.05
N TYR A 145 -1.30 -5.65 -17.06
CA TYR A 145 -0.64 -6.67 -16.25
C TYR A 145 -1.04 -6.53 -14.79
N LEU A 146 -1.09 -7.67 -14.10
CA LEU A 146 -1.41 -7.75 -12.68
C LEU A 146 -0.32 -7.12 -11.83
N ASP A 147 -0.73 -6.32 -10.84
CA ASP A 147 0.13 -5.84 -9.77
C ASP A 147 0.23 -6.92 -8.69
N ARG A 148 1.34 -7.67 -8.62
CA ARG A 148 1.49 -8.81 -7.70
C ARG A 148 2.90 -8.93 -7.14
N TRP A 149 3.02 -9.53 -5.97
CA TRP A 149 4.31 -9.90 -5.38
C TRP A 149 5.01 -11.00 -6.18
N ARG A 150 6.34 -10.92 -6.26
CA ARG A 150 7.20 -11.97 -6.81
C ARG A 150 7.36 -13.10 -5.79
N LEU A 151 6.53 -14.14 -5.92
CA LEU A 151 6.65 -15.38 -5.17
C LEU A 151 7.18 -16.48 -6.08
N GLU A 152 8.39 -16.95 -5.77
CA GLU A 152 9.10 -17.99 -6.51
C GLU A 152 9.47 -19.13 -5.57
N VAL A 153 9.36 -20.37 -6.05
CA VAL A 153 9.76 -21.57 -5.31
C VAL A 153 11.28 -21.68 -5.33
N LYS A 154 11.91 -22.00 -4.20
CA LYS A 154 13.35 -22.31 -4.11
C LYS A 154 13.71 -23.47 -5.04
N ASP A 155 14.88 -23.45 -5.67
CA ASP A 155 15.20 -24.41 -6.73
C ASP A 155 15.24 -25.86 -6.19
N GLU A 156 15.68 -26.01 -4.95
CA GLU A 156 15.70 -27.26 -4.17
C GLU A 156 14.31 -27.79 -3.78
N ASP A 157 13.28 -26.94 -3.78
CA ASP A 157 11.93 -27.28 -3.32
C ASP A 157 10.92 -27.48 -4.47
N ILE A 158 11.34 -27.36 -5.73
CA ILE A 158 10.48 -27.52 -6.93
C ILE A 158 9.76 -28.88 -6.93
N ALA A 159 10.46 -29.96 -6.56
CA ALA A 159 9.88 -31.30 -6.53
C ALA A 159 8.79 -31.43 -5.46
N LYS A 160 9.03 -30.88 -4.26
CA LYS A 160 8.08 -30.86 -3.14
C LYS A 160 6.83 -30.05 -3.49
N PHE A 161 7.04 -28.85 -4.05
CA PHE A 161 5.93 -28.00 -4.49
C PHE A 161 5.04 -28.70 -5.53
N LYS A 162 5.66 -29.38 -6.51
CA LYS A 162 4.91 -30.17 -7.51
C LYS A 162 4.20 -31.39 -6.92
N ALA A 163 4.71 -31.94 -5.80
CA ALA A 163 4.05 -33.01 -5.06
C ALA A 163 2.91 -32.51 -4.15
N GLY A 164 2.66 -31.19 -4.12
CA GLY A 164 1.62 -30.57 -3.27
C GLY A 164 2.07 -30.32 -1.83
N GLU A 165 3.36 -30.47 -1.52
CA GLU A 165 3.91 -30.10 -0.23
C GLU A 165 4.07 -28.57 -0.12
N LEU A 166 3.82 -28.03 1.08
CA LEU A 166 4.02 -26.61 1.34
C LEU A 166 5.51 -26.27 1.43
N VAL A 167 5.92 -25.29 0.62
CA VAL A 167 7.31 -24.81 0.56
C VAL A 167 7.39 -23.35 0.99
N GLU A 168 8.58 -22.88 1.31
CA GLU A 168 8.79 -21.45 1.56
C GLU A 168 9.22 -20.74 0.27
N PRO A 169 8.75 -19.50 0.01
CA PRO A 169 9.20 -18.77 -1.16
C PRO A 169 10.67 -18.37 -1.03
N LYS A 170 11.32 -18.11 -2.18
CA LYS A 170 12.68 -17.54 -2.26
C LYS A 170 12.79 -16.22 -1.47
N LYS A 171 11.75 -15.39 -1.53
CA LYS A 171 11.61 -14.14 -0.78
C LYS A 171 10.22 -14.09 -0.15
N GLN A 172 10.17 -13.90 1.17
CA GLN A 172 8.93 -13.70 1.91
C GLN A 172 8.42 -12.27 1.73
N ILE A 173 7.12 -12.09 1.88
CA ILE A 173 6.48 -10.79 2.05
C ILE A 173 6.51 -10.49 3.55
N VAL A 174 7.28 -9.49 3.96
CA VAL A 174 7.44 -9.14 5.38
C VAL A 174 6.86 -7.75 5.61
N TYR A 175 5.87 -7.67 6.50
CA TYR A 175 5.34 -6.40 6.99
C TYR A 175 5.89 -6.09 8.38
N TYR A 176 6.56 -4.95 8.50
CA TYR A 176 7.02 -4.45 9.78
C TYR A 176 5.95 -3.57 10.43
N ILE A 177 5.81 -3.68 11.75
CA ILE A 177 4.95 -2.79 12.51
C ILE A 177 5.76 -1.57 12.93
N ASP A 178 5.27 -0.38 12.57
CA ASP A 178 5.86 0.89 12.99
C ASP A 178 5.98 0.95 14.52
N PRO A 179 7.17 1.26 15.10
CA PRO A 179 7.35 1.42 16.54
C PRO A 179 6.39 2.43 17.18
N ALA A 180 5.88 3.40 16.43
CA ALA A 180 4.88 4.36 16.91
C ALA A 180 3.49 3.74 17.15
N THR A 181 3.25 2.51 16.67
CA THR A 181 2.00 1.78 16.88
C THR A 181 1.81 1.45 18.37
N PRO A 182 0.65 1.80 18.97
CA PRO A 182 0.34 1.44 20.36
C PRO A 182 0.47 -0.07 20.60
N GLN A 183 1.15 -0.43 21.69
CA GLN A 183 1.57 -1.81 21.94
C GLN A 183 0.39 -2.79 21.99
N GLN A 184 -0.74 -2.39 22.58
CA GLN A 184 -1.92 -3.26 22.67
C GLN A 184 -2.50 -3.65 21.31
N TRP A 185 -2.30 -2.84 20.26
CA TRP A 185 -2.86 -3.07 18.94
C TRP A 185 -1.95 -3.85 18.01
N ARG A 186 -0.63 -3.88 18.29
CA ARG A 186 0.36 -4.54 17.42
C ARG A 186 0.01 -6.00 17.16
N LYS A 187 -0.40 -6.74 18.18
CA LYS A 187 -0.79 -8.15 18.07
C LYS A 187 -1.90 -8.34 17.02
N TYR A 188 -2.94 -7.50 17.06
CA TYR A 188 -4.09 -7.65 16.17
C TYR A 188 -3.77 -7.26 14.73
N ILE A 189 -2.94 -6.23 14.53
CA ILE A 189 -2.44 -5.84 13.21
C ILE A 189 -1.60 -6.97 12.60
N LYS A 190 -0.66 -7.54 13.38
CA LYS A 190 0.14 -8.70 12.95
C LYS A 190 -0.73 -9.89 12.55
N GLN A 191 -1.74 -10.20 13.37
CA GLN A 191 -2.71 -11.24 13.03
C GLN A 191 -3.44 -10.96 11.71
N GLY A 192 -3.83 -9.71 11.44
CA GLY A 192 -4.52 -9.37 10.19
C GLY A 192 -3.64 -9.54 8.95
N ILE A 193 -2.33 -9.27 9.08
CA ILE A 193 -1.33 -9.59 8.04
C ILE A 193 -1.25 -11.10 7.82
N GLU A 194 -1.14 -11.86 8.91
CA GLU A 194 -0.93 -13.31 8.86
C GLU A 194 -2.19 -14.11 8.54
N ASP A 195 -3.38 -13.51 8.59
CA ASP A 195 -4.63 -14.13 8.11
C ASP A 195 -4.56 -14.56 6.64
N TRP A 196 -3.71 -13.90 5.85
CA TRP A 196 -3.46 -14.24 4.46
C TRP A 196 -2.60 -15.50 4.27
N GLN A 197 -1.94 -16.01 5.32
CA GLN A 197 -1.15 -17.24 5.24
C GLN A 197 -1.99 -18.41 4.73
N VAL A 198 -3.26 -18.52 5.14
CA VAL A 198 -4.16 -19.60 4.69
C VAL A 198 -4.35 -19.58 3.16
N ALA A 199 -4.44 -18.38 2.56
CA ALA A 199 -4.55 -18.23 1.11
C ALA A 199 -3.24 -18.62 0.39
N PHE A 200 -2.09 -18.29 0.99
CA PHE A 200 -0.78 -18.68 0.45
C PHE A 200 -0.51 -20.18 0.61
N GLU A 201 -0.95 -20.79 1.71
CA GLU A 201 -0.85 -22.24 1.93
C GLU A 201 -1.68 -22.99 0.90
N ALA A 202 -2.89 -22.52 0.61
CA ALA A 202 -3.70 -23.04 -0.50
C ALA A 202 -3.01 -22.88 -1.88
N ALA A 203 -2.14 -21.88 -2.03
CA ALA A 203 -1.30 -21.68 -3.21
C ALA A 203 0.02 -22.47 -3.19
N GLY A 204 0.25 -23.30 -2.15
CA GLY A 204 1.43 -24.15 -1.99
C GLY A 204 2.59 -23.52 -1.21
N PHE A 205 2.40 -22.35 -0.61
CA PHE A 205 3.43 -21.65 0.15
C PHE A 205 3.08 -21.53 1.63
N LYS A 206 3.97 -22.01 2.50
CA LYS A 206 3.95 -21.67 3.93
C LYS A 206 4.89 -20.49 4.19
N ASN A 207 4.64 -19.73 5.26
CA ASN A 207 5.47 -18.59 5.64
C ASN A 207 5.67 -17.59 4.48
N ALA A 208 4.67 -17.43 3.60
CA ALA A 208 4.77 -16.55 2.46
C ALA A 208 4.64 -15.07 2.85
N ILE A 209 3.78 -14.80 3.83
CA ILE A 209 3.52 -13.48 4.37
C ILE A 209 3.64 -13.53 5.90
N ILE A 210 4.48 -12.67 6.46
CA ILE A 210 4.73 -12.63 7.90
C ILE A 210 4.73 -11.20 8.41
N ALA A 211 4.38 -11.04 9.69
CA ALA A 211 4.47 -9.76 10.36
C ALA A 211 5.64 -9.76 11.35
N ALA A 212 6.39 -8.65 11.40
CA ALA A 212 7.54 -8.47 12.28
C ALA A 212 7.44 -7.16 13.05
N ASP A 213 8.07 -7.07 14.23
CA ASP A 213 8.37 -5.75 14.77
C ASP A 213 9.51 -5.13 13.96
N ALA A 214 9.46 -3.81 13.78
CA ALA A 214 10.61 -3.08 13.27
C ALA A 214 11.84 -3.32 14.18
N PRO A 215 13.05 -3.48 13.60
CA PRO A 215 14.28 -3.58 14.37
C PRO A 215 14.44 -2.41 15.35
N THR A 216 15.01 -2.68 16.52
CA THR A 216 15.43 -1.59 17.41
C THR A 216 16.61 -0.84 16.82
N LYS A 217 16.90 0.36 17.35
CA LYS A 217 18.05 1.14 16.90
C LYS A 217 19.40 0.47 17.21
N GLU A 218 19.44 -0.44 18.17
CA GLU A 218 20.60 -1.28 18.47
C GLU A 218 20.75 -2.43 17.48
N GLU A 219 19.65 -3.00 16.98
CA GLU A 219 19.65 -4.09 15.99
C GLU A 219 19.98 -3.59 14.58
N ASP A 220 19.35 -2.49 14.16
CA ASP A 220 19.61 -1.82 12.89
C ASP A 220 19.41 -0.30 13.04
N PRO A 221 20.48 0.49 13.28
CA PRO A 221 20.37 1.93 13.47
C PRO A 221 19.87 2.65 12.20
N ASP A 222 20.14 2.06 11.04
CA ASP A 222 19.81 2.60 9.72
C ASP A 222 18.44 2.13 9.24
N TRP A 223 17.77 1.23 9.97
CA TRP A 223 16.39 0.85 9.67
C TRP A 223 15.52 2.10 9.65
N SER A 224 14.84 2.24 8.54
CA SER A 224 13.91 3.30 8.29
C SER A 224 12.74 2.71 7.54
N PRO A 225 11.52 3.09 7.90
CA PRO A 225 10.37 2.65 7.15
C PRO A 225 10.34 3.28 5.73
N GLU A 226 11.14 4.32 5.46
CA GLU A 226 11.34 4.91 4.11
C GLU A 226 12.32 4.12 3.22
N ASP A 227 12.91 3.04 3.73
CA ASP A 227 13.72 2.14 2.90
C ASP A 227 12.81 1.16 2.16
N VAL A 228 12.83 1.20 0.82
CA VAL A 228 11.95 0.40 -0.07
C VAL A 228 12.11 -1.11 0.13
N ARG A 229 13.15 -1.57 0.85
CA ARG A 229 13.32 -2.99 1.20
C ARG A 229 12.29 -3.46 2.23
N TYR A 230 11.64 -2.56 2.96
CA TYR A 230 10.73 -2.88 4.04
C TYR A 230 9.31 -2.39 3.73
N SER A 231 8.34 -3.28 3.80
CA SER A 231 6.92 -2.91 3.79
C SER A 231 6.46 -2.69 5.22
N VAL A 232 5.72 -1.61 5.50
CA VAL A 232 5.47 -1.18 6.87
C VAL A 232 4.00 -0.81 7.07
N VAL A 233 3.43 -1.22 8.21
CA VAL A 233 2.18 -0.62 8.70
C VAL A 233 2.52 0.64 9.46
N ARG A 234 2.33 1.80 8.83
CA ARG A 234 2.66 3.14 9.32
C ARG A 234 1.59 3.68 10.25
N TYR A 235 1.96 4.03 11.48
CA TYR A 235 0.99 4.59 12.42
C TYR A 235 0.96 6.12 12.34
N LEU A 236 -0.16 6.67 11.87
CA LEU A 236 -0.34 8.11 11.66
C LEU A 236 -1.18 8.71 12.79
N ALA A 237 -0.57 9.58 13.59
CA ALA A 237 -1.25 10.36 14.64
C ALA A 237 -2.14 11.47 14.03
N SER A 238 -3.22 11.05 13.38
CA SER A 238 -4.12 11.93 12.62
C SER A 238 -5.59 11.62 12.94
N PRO A 239 -6.44 12.65 13.00
CA PRO A 239 -7.85 12.49 13.33
C PRO A 239 -8.69 11.92 12.18
N ILE A 240 -8.10 11.68 11.01
CA ILE A 240 -8.77 11.09 9.86
C ILE A 240 -9.20 9.66 10.23
N PRO A 241 -10.50 9.32 10.19
CA PRO A 241 -10.97 7.99 10.53
C PRO A 241 -10.88 7.08 9.30
N ASN A 242 -9.69 6.57 8.98
CA ASN A 242 -9.49 5.70 7.82
C ASN A 242 -8.25 4.80 7.96
N ALA A 243 -8.11 3.84 7.06
CA ALA A 243 -6.83 3.21 6.72
C ALA A 243 -6.73 3.13 5.18
N ASN A 244 -5.53 2.92 4.63
CA ASN A 244 -5.37 2.53 3.23
C ASN A 244 -4.08 1.74 3.04
N GLY A 245 -4.13 0.67 2.24
CA GLY A 245 -3.00 -0.15 1.81
C GLY A 245 -2.57 0.10 0.35
N PRO A 246 -1.87 1.21 0.04
CA PRO A 246 -1.28 1.42 -1.28
C PRO A 246 -0.07 0.51 -1.49
N HIS A 247 0.35 0.37 -2.75
CA HIS A 247 1.55 -0.36 -3.12
C HIS A 247 2.29 0.32 -4.28
N VAL A 248 3.59 0.09 -4.36
CA VAL A 248 4.43 0.55 -5.48
C VAL A 248 4.80 -0.64 -6.37
N SER A 249 4.48 -0.52 -7.66
CA SER A 249 4.72 -1.57 -8.65
C SER A 249 5.73 -1.16 -9.73
N ASP A 250 6.61 -2.08 -10.13
CA ASP A 250 7.43 -1.95 -11.33
C ASP A 250 6.52 -1.77 -12.56
N PRO A 251 6.65 -0.64 -13.27
CA PRO A 251 5.80 -0.34 -14.42
C PRO A 251 5.91 -1.32 -15.58
N ARG A 252 7.02 -2.06 -15.66
CA ARG A 252 7.34 -2.96 -16.77
C ARG A 252 6.78 -4.35 -16.55
N SER A 253 6.49 -4.76 -15.32
CA SER A 253 6.13 -6.15 -14.98
C SER A 253 4.85 -6.29 -14.16
N GLY A 254 4.49 -5.25 -13.39
CA GLY A 254 3.49 -5.34 -12.34
C GLY A 254 4.02 -5.98 -11.05
N GLU A 255 5.33 -6.14 -10.90
CA GLU A 255 5.91 -6.60 -9.62
C GLU A 255 5.71 -5.56 -8.53
N ILE A 256 5.01 -5.92 -7.45
CA ILE A 256 4.94 -5.09 -6.25
C ILE A 256 6.32 -5.11 -5.58
N LEU A 257 6.90 -3.93 -5.38
CA LEU A 257 8.24 -3.73 -4.84
C LEU A 257 8.20 -3.53 -3.32
N GLU A 258 7.25 -2.71 -2.86
CA GLU A 258 6.94 -2.49 -1.45
C GLU A 258 5.48 -2.07 -1.27
N SER A 259 5.03 -2.09 -0.02
CA SER A 259 3.79 -1.45 0.40
C SER A 259 3.88 -0.83 1.81
N ASP A 260 3.41 0.41 1.92
CA ASP A 260 3.23 1.13 3.17
C ASP A 260 1.74 1.30 3.51
N ILE A 261 1.21 0.52 4.47
CA ILE A 261 -0.17 0.67 4.94
C ILE A 261 -0.26 1.90 5.84
N ASN A 262 -1.07 2.87 5.44
CA ASN A 262 -1.34 4.07 6.24
C ASN A 262 -2.43 3.78 7.27
N TRP A 263 -2.04 3.64 8.53
CA TRP A 263 -2.93 3.36 9.65
C TRP A 263 -3.18 4.63 10.47
N TYR A 264 -4.35 5.25 10.31
CA TYR A 264 -4.67 6.49 11.04
C TYR A 264 -5.20 6.19 12.44
N HIS A 265 -4.78 6.98 13.43
CA HIS A 265 -5.18 6.82 14.83
C HIS A 265 -6.71 6.76 15.02
N ASN A 266 -7.49 7.48 14.22
CA ASN A 266 -8.94 7.50 14.37
C ASN A 266 -9.69 6.39 13.60
N VAL A 267 -9.00 5.40 13.01
CA VAL A 267 -9.70 4.24 12.41
C VAL A 267 -10.57 3.50 13.43
N MET A 268 -10.17 3.51 14.71
CA MET A 268 -10.96 2.92 15.79
C MET A 268 -12.33 3.58 15.98
N THR A 269 -12.45 4.90 15.73
CA THR A 269 -13.74 5.60 15.77
C THR A 269 -14.68 5.07 14.69
N LEU A 270 -14.15 4.81 13.50
CA LEU A 270 -14.90 4.25 12.39
C LEU A 270 -15.38 2.83 12.71
N LEU A 271 -14.47 2.00 13.23
CA LEU A 271 -14.75 0.64 13.64
C LEU A 271 -15.81 0.56 14.74
N ARG A 272 -15.68 1.41 15.76
CA ARG A 272 -16.67 1.53 16.84
C ARG A 272 -18.05 1.85 16.31
N ASN A 273 -18.15 2.86 15.43
CA ASN A 273 -19.42 3.26 14.84
C ASN A 273 -20.03 2.17 13.97
N TRP A 274 -19.22 1.50 13.13
CA TRP A 274 -19.71 0.40 12.31
C TRP A 274 -20.23 -0.76 13.15
N PHE A 275 -19.45 -1.22 14.12
CA PHE A 275 -19.83 -2.34 14.96
C PHE A 275 -21.07 -2.01 15.80
N PHE A 276 -21.13 -0.82 16.42
CA PHE A 276 -22.32 -0.35 17.13
C PHE A 276 -23.56 -0.32 16.21
N VAL A 277 -23.49 0.43 15.11
CA VAL A 277 -24.65 0.64 14.23
C VAL A 277 -25.15 -0.67 13.62
N GLN A 278 -24.24 -1.60 13.30
CA GLN A 278 -24.57 -2.80 12.56
C GLN A 278 -24.88 -4.00 13.46
N THR A 279 -24.40 -4.06 14.70
CA THR A 279 -24.56 -5.29 15.51
C THR A 279 -25.23 -5.08 16.85
N ALA A 280 -25.33 -3.85 17.37
CA ALA A 280 -25.83 -3.59 18.73
C ALA A 280 -27.28 -4.04 18.98
N ALA A 281 -28.08 -4.28 17.94
CA ALA A 281 -29.42 -4.84 18.08
C ALA A 281 -29.43 -6.23 18.75
N ILE A 282 -28.35 -7.02 18.55
CA ILE A 282 -28.24 -8.39 19.05
C ILE A 282 -26.93 -8.70 19.79
N ASN A 283 -25.95 -7.80 19.70
CA ASN A 283 -24.62 -8.00 20.26
C ASN A 283 -24.38 -7.07 21.47
N PRO A 284 -24.40 -7.60 22.71
CA PRO A 284 -24.12 -6.81 23.92
C PRO A 284 -22.74 -6.15 23.91
N ASP A 285 -21.73 -6.78 23.32
CA ASP A 285 -20.36 -6.23 23.24
C ASP A 285 -20.31 -4.93 22.43
N ALA A 286 -21.30 -4.73 21.55
CA ALA A 286 -21.41 -3.54 20.71
C ALA A 286 -22.23 -2.41 21.35
N GLN A 287 -22.86 -2.62 22.52
CA GLN A 287 -23.77 -1.65 23.13
C GLN A 287 -23.07 -0.63 24.05
N SER A 288 -21.77 -0.79 24.28
CA SER A 288 -20.97 0.16 25.08
C SER A 288 -20.43 1.33 24.24
N THR A 289 -20.22 2.48 24.88
CA THR A 289 -19.52 3.62 24.25
C THR A 289 -18.02 3.39 24.13
N GLU A 290 -17.45 2.50 24.96
CA GLU A 290 -16.06 2.08 24.96
C GLU A 290 -16.02 0.55 24.93
N PHE A 291 -15.41 0.00 23.89
CA PHE A 291 -15.32 -1.45 23.72
C PHE A 291 -14.14 -2.02 24.48
N ASP A 292 -14.30 -3.24 24.97
CA ASP A 292 -13.18 -4.02 25.49
C ASP A 292 -12.06 -4.14 24.46
N GLU A 293 -10.83 -4.21 24.94
CA GLU A 293 -9.63 -4.32 24.09
C GLU A 293 -9.73 -5.51 23.13
N ALA A 294 -10.27 -6.64 23.59
CA ALA A 294 -10.45 -7.82 22.76
C ALA A 294 -11.45 -7.61 21.62
N VAL A 295 -12.51 -6.83 21.85
CA VAL A 295 -13.51 -6.49 20.82
C VAL A 295 -12.87 -5.55 19.81
N MET A 296 -12.32 -4.42 20.25
CA MET A 296 -11.66 -3.45 19.36
C MET A 296 -10.49 -4.10 18.60
N GLY A 297 -9.72 -4.95 19.26
CA GLY A 297 -8.64 -5.72 18.66
C GLY A 297 -9.09 -6.60 17.50
N ARG A 298 -10.23 -7.31 17.62
CA ARG A 298 -10.80 -8.07 16.49
C ARG A 298 -11.20 -7.16 15.32
N LEU A 299 -11.77 -5.98 15.61
CA LEU A 299 -12.11 -5.00 14.57
C LEU A 299 -10.85 -4.46 13.86
N ILE A 300 -9.78 -4.22 14.63
CA ILE A 300 -8.46 -3.81 14.10
C ILE A 300 -7.87 -4.91 13.20
N ARG A 301 -7.89 -6.18 13.64
CA ARG A 301 -7.44 -7.32 12.84
C ARG A 301 -8.20 -7.40 11.51
N PHE A 302 -9.51 -7.21 11.53
CA PHE A 302 -10.35 -7.18 10.33
C PHE A 302 -9.88 -6.12 9.33
N VAL A 303 -9.74 -4.86 9.76
CA VAL A 303 -9.28 -3.78 8.87
C VAL A 303 -7.86 -4.04 8.39
N SER A 304 -6.97 -4.50 9.27
CA SER A 304 -5.61 -4.83 8.88
C SER A 304 -5.57 -5.91 7.79
N SER A 305 -6.39 -6.96 7.91
CA SER A 305 -6.51 -8.00 6.87
C SER A 305 -7.06 -7.44 5.55
N HIS A 306 -8.07 -6.57 5.61
CA HIS A 306 -8.62 -5.89 4.44
C HIS A 306 -7.57 -5.03 3.71
N GLU A 307 -6.84 -4.20 4.46
CA GLU A 307 -5.81 -3.34 3.86
C GLU A 307 -4.68 -4.16 3.24
N VAL A 308 -4.26 -5.26 3.89
CA VAL A 308 -3.27 -6.20 3.32
C VAL A 308 -3.78 -6.83 2.02
N GLY A 309 -5.08 -7.05 1.86
CA GLY A 309 -5.64 -7.49 0.58
C GLY A 309 -5.32 -6.52 -0.57
N HIS A 310 -5.42 -5.21 -0.32
CA HIS A 310 -5.02 -4.20 -1.31
C HIS A 310 -3.54 -4.25 -1.63
N THR A 311 -2.69 -4.43 -0.60
CA THR A 311 -1.24 -4.53 -0.79
C THR A 311 -0.80 -5.79 -1.51
N LEU A 312 -1.63 -6.83 -1.53
CA LEU A 312 -1.42 -8.05 -2.32
C LEU A 312 -1.85 -7.90 -3.79
N GLY A 313 -2.48 -6.78 -4.15
CA GLY A 313 -2.96 -6.49 -5.49
C GLY A 313 -4.47 -6.67 -5.68
N LEU A 314 -5.26 -6.85 -4.61
CA LEU A 314 -6.71 -7.08 -4.73
C LEU A 314 -7.50 -5.76 -4.64
N PRO A 315 -8.36 -5.43 -5.61
CA PRO A 315 -9.30 -4.33 -5.47
C PRO A 315 -10.44 -4.72 -4.51
N HIS A 316 -11.27 -3.74 -4.16
CA HIS A 316 -12.55 -4.04 -3.51
C HIS A 316 -13.38 -5.00 -4.38
N ASN A 317 -14.01 -5.97 -3.72
CA ASN A 317 -14.90 -6.93 -4.36
C ASN A 317 -16.36 -6.66 -3.96
N MET A 318 -16.94 -5.55 -4.43
CA MET A 318 -18.35 -5.25 -4.11
C MET A 318 -19.35 -6.24 -4.77
N GLY A 319 -18.88 -7.08 -5.69
CA GLY A 319 -19.70 -8.12 -6.30
C GLY A 319 -20.06 -9.25 -5.32
N SER A 320 -19.30 -9.42 -4.23
CA SER A 320 -19.61 -10.45 -3.24
C SER A 320 -20.79 -10.12 -2.33
N SER A 321 -21.27 -8.88 -2.29
CA SER A 321 -22.33 -8.47 -1.36
C SER A 321 -23.68 -9.13 -1.63
N ILE A 322 -23.85 -9.73 -2.82
CA ILE A 322 -25.08 -10.43 -3.23
C ILE A 322 -24.94 -11.96 -3.23
N ALA A 323 -23.84 -12.49 -2.70
CA ALA A 323 -23.51 -13.91 -2.84
C ALA A 323 -24.37 -14.83 -1.97
N TYR A 324 -24.91 -14.32 -0.86
CA TYR A 324 -25.69 -15.08 0.11
C TYR A 324 -27.12 -14.53 0.19
N ASN A 325 -28.10 -15.42 0.44
CA ASN A 325 -29.46 -14.96 0.70
C ASN A 325 -29.54 -14.34 2.09
N VAL A 326 -30.48 -13.43 2.27
CA VAL A 326 -30.69 -12.74 3.55
C VAL A 326 -31.07 -13.74 4.65
N GLU A 327 -31.85 -14.75 4.31
CA GLU A 327 -32.31 -15.79 5.21
C GLU A 327 -31.16 -16.65 5.75
N ASP A 328 -30.18 -16.95 4.89
CA ASP A 328 -29.00 -17.73 5.27
C ASP A 328 -28.14 -16.99 6.30
N LEU A 329 -28.02 -15.67 6.16
CA LEU A 329 -27.28 -14.82 7.10
C LEU A 329 -27.92 -14.75 8.49
N ARG A 330 -29.17 -15.19 8.65
CA ARG A 330 -29.85 -15.27 9.96
C ARG A 330 -29.71 -16.64 10.63
N ASP A 331 -29.00 -17.58 10.00
CA ASP A 331 -28.69 -18.90 10.56
C ASP A 331 -27.27 -18.89 11.19
N PRO A 332 -27.13 -19.14 12.51
CA PRO A 332 -25.84 -19.25 13.18
C PRO A 332 -24.87 -20.24 12.53
N GLU A 333 -25.37 -21.40 12.09
CA GLU A 333 -24.51 -22.43 11.51
C GLU A 333 -23.98 -22.01 10.14
N PHE A 334 -24.80 -21.29 9.37
CA PHE A 334 -24.39 -20.70 8.10
C PHE A 334 -23.36 -19.59 8.31
N THR A 335 -23.68 -18.58 9.12
CA THR A 335 -22.83 -17.40 9.32
C THR A 335 -21.49 -17.78 9.97
N LYS A 336 -21.46 -18.76 10.88
CA LYS A 336 -20.21 -19.28 11.46
C LYS A 336 -19.30 -19.95 10.43
N LYS A 337 -19.89 -20.58 9.40
CA LYS A 337 -19.13 -21.29 8.37
C LYS A 337 -18.70 -20.36 7.22
N PHE A 338 -19.55 -19.43 6.83
CA PHE A 338 -19.40 -18.67 5.59
C PHE A 338 -19.17 -17.16 5.79
N GLY A 339 -19.31 -16.68 7.03
CA GLY A 339 -19.29 -15.26 7.35
C GLY A 339 -20.46 -14.49 6.74
N THR A 340 -20.32 -13.17 6.68
CA THR A 340 -21.32 -12.26 6.11
C THR A 340 -21.15 -12.04 4.60
N ALA A 341 -19.95 -12.30 4.08
CA ALA A 341 -19.64 -12.26 2.65
C ALA A 341 -18.50 -13.23 2.33
N PRO A 342 -18.43 -13.75 1.09
CA PRO A 342 -17.39 -14.70 0.66
C PRO A 342 -16.00 -14.06 0.47
N SER A 343 -15.87 -12.75 0.65
CA SER A 343 -14.62 -12.03 0.36
C SER A 343 -14.38 -10.95 1.41
N ILE A 344 -13.19 -11.00 2.03
CA ILE A 344 -12.72 -9.94 2.95
C ILE A 344 -12.61 -8.58 2.26
N MET A 345 -12.47 -8.55 0.93
CA MET A 345 -12.42 -7.33 0.12
C MET A 345 -13.79 -6.67 -0.11
N ASP A 346 -14.86 -7.21 0.47
CA ASP A 346 -16.19 -6.60 0.51
C ASP A 346 -16.33 -5.61 1.68
N TYR A 347 -17.39 -4.81 1.67
CA TYR A 347 -17.82 -3.94 2.76
C TYR A 347 -19.02 -4.48 3.57
N ALA A 348 -19.50 -5.68 3.27
CA ALA A 348 -20.40 -6.45 4.13
C ALA A 348 -19.64 -7.01 5.35
N ARG A 349 -19.14 -6.10 6.20
CA ARG A 349 -18.19 -6.39 7.29
C ARG A 349 -18.83 -7.04 8.53
N PHE A 350 -20.06 -6.66 8.83
CA PHE A 350 -20.83 -7.10 10.00
C PHE A 350 -22.26 -7.46 9.58
N ASN A 351 -22.91 -8.33 10.35
CA ASN A 351 -24.22 -8.86 9.97
C ASN A 351 -25.37 -7.93 10.39
N TYR A 352 -25.55 -6.82 9.65
CA TYR A 352 -26.52 -5.79 10.01
C TYR A 352 -27.99 -6.18 9.82
N ILE A 353 -28.27 -7.33 9.21
CA ILE A 353 -29.65 -7.81 9.03
C ILE A 353 -30.14 -8.63 10.24
N ALA A 354 -29.23 -9.07 11.11
CA ALA A 354 -29.53 -9.96 12.21
C ALA A 354 -30.51 -9.32 13.21
N GLN A 355 -31.43 -10.14 13.73
CA GLN A 355 -32.52 -9.72 14.61
C GLN A 355 -32.48 -10.45 15.96
N PRO A 356 -33.06 -9.86 17.01
CA PRO A 356 -33.21 -10.55 18.28
C PRO A 356 -33.92 -11.90 18.08
N GLY A 357 -33.26 -12.99 18.53
CA GLY A 357 -33.73 -14.36 18.34
C GLY A 357 -32.95 -15.17 17.30
N ASP A 358 -32.13 -14.53 16.46
CA ASP A 358 -31.33 -15.23 15.43
C ASP A 358 -30.08 -15.93 16.00
N GLY A 359 -29.76 -15.74 17.29
CA GLY A 359 -28.60 -16.39 17.93
C GLY A 359 -27.27 -15.67 17.67
N ASP A 360 -26.16 -16.43 17.66
CA ASP A 360 -24.80 -15.92 17.48
C ASP A 360 -24.46 -15.76 15.99
N VAL A 361 -24.99 -14.68 15.39
CA VAL A 361 -24.84 -14.35 13.96
C VAL A 361 -24.20 -12.96 13.73
N ALA A 362 -23.82 -12.26 14.80
CA ALA A 362 -23.48 -10.83 14.78
C ALA A 362 -22.10 -10.49 14.19
#